data_AF-A0A226HR35-F1
#
_entry.id   AF-A0A226HR35-F1
#
_cell.length_a   1.000
_cell.length_b   1.000
_cell.length_c   1.000
_cell.angle_alpha   90.00
_cell.angle_beta   90.00
_cell.angle_gamma   90.00
#
_symmetry.space_group_name_H-M   'P 1'
#
loop_
_entity.id
_entity.type
_entity.pdbx_description
1 polymer ?
#
loop_
_entity_poly.entity_id
_entity_poly.type
_entity_poly.pdbx_seq_one_letter_code
_entity_poly.pdbx_strand_id
1 'polypeptide(L)'
;MNITKLPLGNRLDLKEDSNLEKAREVFESGDYTICFTPLTEISNINYLSKFLKYFNDISSLNFLCFGEGVYYSFLYEMPNLKWLNLDCMYPIDFGNLKQLETLSVLWNKKLISNFDSLANLEVLSLRDFDEKDLTKLSTLTNLKSLSITRSKIKSLKGIETLTNLEFLSLGAVKSLTDISDITTLHKLKRLNFDICWKLEDFSPIGNLKNIEILELQDCKSIKSIKFVAEMPKLRKLIALGSTIIQDHDTKPAKDIPIFWGSQRTEYNVHYPEKEIKE
;
A
#
# COMPACT_ATOMS: atom_id res chain seq x y z
N MET A 1 23.75 16.12 5.24
CA MET A 1 23.40 14.78 4.73
C MET A 1 23.76 13.72 5.76
N ASN A 2 22.95 12.66 5.87
CA ASN A 2 23.22 11.50 6.73
C ASN A 2 22.98 10.21 5.94
N ILE A 3 23.71 9.13 6.27
CA ILE A 3 23.47 7.80 5.70
C ILE A 3 22.79 6.93 6.76
N THR A 4 21.68 6.32 6.40
CA THR A 4 20.96 5.37 7.25
C THR A 4 20.91 4.00 6.58
N LYS A 5 21.36 2.95 7.28
CA LYS A 5 21.23 1.56 6.83
C LYS A 5 19.85 1.03 7.19
N LEU A 6 19.14 0.46 6.22
CA LEU A 6 17.86 -0.21 6.41
C LEU A 6 18.00 -1.71 6.09
N PRO A 7 17.09 -2.57 6.58
CA PRO A 7 17.10 -3.99 6.26
C PRO A 7 17.04 -4.31 4.76
N LEU A 8 16.47 -3.39 3.95
CA LEU A 8 16.22 -3.58 2.51
C LEU A 8 16.99 -2.58 1.63
N GLY A 9 18.00 -1.87 2.16
CA GLY A 9 18.79 -0.93 1.38
C GLY A 9 19.38 0.20 2.21
N ASN A 10 20.02 1.18 1.57
CA ASN A 10 20.52 2.36 2.24
C ASN A 10 19.72 3.59 1.80
N ARG A 11 19.59 4.57 2.69
CA ARG A 11 19.09 5.89 2.32
C ARG A 11 20.12 6.98 2.59
N LEU A 12 20.12 7.97 1.71
CA LEU A 12 20.88 9.20 1.85
C LEU A 12 19.91 10.32 2.19
N ASP A 13 19.93 10.74 3.45
CA ASP A 13 19.04 11.75 4.01
C ASP A 13 19.60 13.15 3.70
N LEU A 14 18.86 13.95 2.93
CA LEU A 14 19.17 15.32 2.57
C LEU A 14 18.32 16.31 3.37
N LYS A 15 18.91 17.48 3.61
CA LYS A 15 18.30 18.66 4.22
C LYS A 15 18.81 19.91 3.52
N GLU A 16 18.16 21.05 3.74
CA GLU A 16 18.42 22.29 3.00
C GLU A 16 19.90 22.71 3.01
N ASP A 17 20.61 22.54 4.12
CA ASP A 17 22.03 22.87 4.30
C ASP A 17 23.01 21.76 3.88
N SER A 18 22.52 20.68 3.24
CA SER A 18 23.38 19.61 2.74
C SER A 18 24.21 20.08 1.54
N ASN A 19 25.49 19.73 1.51
CA ASN A 19 26.34 19.88 0.33
C ASN A 19 25.88 18.86 -0.74
N LEU A 20 25.19 19.34 -1.77
CA LEU A 20 24.59 18.51 -2.82
C LEU A 20 25.62 17.85 -3.74
N GLU A 21 26.76 18.50 -3.99
CA GLU A 21 27.86 17.94 -4.79
C GLU A 21 28.46 16.72 -4.09
N LYS A 22 28.82 16.87 -2.81
CA LYS A 22 29.31 15.75 -2.00
C LYS A 22 28.25 14.66 -1.82
N ALA A 23 26.98 15.04 -1.69
CA ALA A 23 25.88 14.07 -1.63
C ALA A 23 25.77 13.27 -2.93
N ARG A 24 26.02 13.91 -4.08
CA ARG A 24 26.02 13.24 -5.38
C ARG A 24 27.14 12.22 -5.48
N GLU A 25 28.36 12.56 -5.07
CA GLU A 25 29.49 11.62 -5.01
C GLU A 25 29.16 10.38 -4.17
N VAL A 26 28.52 10.58 -3.00
CA VAL A 26 28.09 9.48 -2.14
C VAL A 26 27.01 8.64 -2.82
N PHE A 27 26.00 9.29 -3.42
CA PHE A 27 24.93 8.60 -4.13
C PHE A 27 25.47 7.70 -5.25
N GLU A 28 26.47 8.17 -6.02
CA GLU A 28 27.09 7.38 -7.11
C GLU A 28 27.95 6.21 -6.61
N SER A 29 28.38 6.24 -5.34
CA SER A 29 29.24 5.20 -4.76
C SER A 29 28.49 3.94 -4.30
N GLY A 30 27.16 3.92 -4.34
CA GLY A 30 26.39 2.77 -3.87
C GLY A 30 24.90 2.85 -4.18
N ASP A 31 24.16 1.86 -3.70
CA ASP A 31 22.71 1.82 -3.86
C ASP A 31 22.03 2.59 -2.72
N TYR A 32 21.57 3.80 -3.04
CA TYR A 32 20.92 4.71 -2.10
C TYR A 32 19.58 5.22 -2.63
N THR A 33 18.56 5.26 -1.77
CA THR A 33 17.38 6.09 -2.02
C THR A 33 17.60 7.49 -1.45
N ILE A 34 17.41 8.53 -2.26
CA ILE A 34 17.41 9.91 -1.77
C ILE A 34 16.18 10.15 -0.91
N CYS A 35 16.41 10.58 0.33
CA CYS A 35 15.36 10.82 1.30
C CYS A 35 15.39 12.25 1.83
N PHE A 36 14.23 12.87 1.83
CA PHE A 36 13.91 13.99 2.68
C PHE A 36 12.98 13.46 3.76
N THR A 37 13.52 13.27 4.96
CA THR A 37 12.76 12.63 6.06
C THR A 37 11.60 13.53 6.50
N PRO A 38 10.54 12.97 7.12
CA PRO A 38 9.49 13.77 7.72
C PRO A 38 10.10 14.84 8.63
N LEU A 39 9.50 16.03 8.61
CA LEU A 39 9.99 17.21 9.31
C LEU A 39 11.22 17.90 8.69
N THR A 40 11.59 17.60 7.44
CA THR A 40 12.58 18.42 6.72
C THR A 40 11.91 19.69 6.20
N GLU A 41 12.18 20.80 6.87
CA GLU A 41 11.77 22.13 6.40
C GLU A 41 12.70 22.59 5.27
N ILE A 42 12.10 23.08 4.18
CA ILE A 42 12.79 23.80 3.10
C ILE A 42 12.17 25.19 3.05
N SER A 43 12.94 26.20 3.41
CA SER A 43 12.54 27.62 3.39
C SER A 43 13.11 28.33 2.15
N ASN A 44 14.22 27.85 1.60
CA ASN A 44 14.89 28.41 0.43
C ASN A 44 14.20 27.96 -0.86
N ILE A 45 13.48 28.89 -1.49
CA ILE A 45 12.77 28.69 -2.77
C ILE A 45 13.67 28.19 -3.92
N ASN A 46 14.98 28.40 -3.84
CA ASN A 46 15.93 27.96 -4.88
C ASN A 46 16.53 26.58 -4.60
N TYR A 47 16.25 25.97 -3.44
CA TYR A 47 16.87 24.71 -3.05
C TYR A 47 16.50 23.58 -4.01
N LEU A 48 15.21 23.43 -4.36
CA LEU A 48 14.77 22.36 -5.26
C LEU A 48 15.33 22.53 -6.68
N SER A 49 15.47 23.77 -7.16
CA SER A 49 16.16 24.03 -8.43
C SER A 49 17.65 23.66 -8.37
N LYS A 50 18.32 23.84 -7.22
CA LYS A 50 19.70 23.37 -7.02
C LYS A 50 19.76 21.85 -6.94
N PHE A 51 18.82 21.22 -6.24
CA PHE A 51 18.70 19.77 -6.14
C PHE A 51 18.62 19.11 -7.52
N LEU A 52 17.78 19.64 -8.42
CA LEU A 52 17.64 19.15 -9.79
C LEU A 52 18.96 19.14 -10.58
N LYS A 53 19.90 20.05 -10.31
CA LYS A 53 21.21 20.05 -10.98
C LYS A 53 22.05 18.80 -10.70
N TYR A 54 21.79 18.12 -9.59
CA TYR A 54 22.56 16.97 -9.14
C TYR A 54 21.78 15.65 -9.20
N PHE A 55 20.45 15.71 -9.13
CA PHE A 55 19.61 14.53 -8.88
C PHE A 55 18.38 14.44 -9.82
N ASN A 56 18.36 15.13 -10.96
CA ASN A 56 17.23 14.98 -11.91
C ASN A 56 17.14 13.59 -12.55
N ASP A 57 18.22 12.81 -12.52
CA ASP A 57 18.39 11.52 -13.17
C ASP A 57 17.99 10.33 -12.30
N ILE A 58 17.71 10.55 -11.01
CA ILE A 58 17.40 9.47 -10.06
C ILE A 58 16.04 8.83 -10.36
N SER A 59 15.93 7.54 -10.04
CA SER A 59 14.71 6.77 -10.25
C SER A 59 13.81 6.64 -9.01
N SER A 60 14.32 6.96 -7.83
CA SER A 60 13.61 6.82 -6.57
C SER A 60 13.79 8.05 -5.67
N LEU A 61 12.68 8.63 -5.21
CA LEU A 61 12.71 9.77 -4.30
C LEU A 61 11.69 9.61 -3.17
N ASN A 62 12.16 9.76 -1.93
CA ASN A 62 11.30 9.90 -0.76
C ASN A 62 11.27 11.37 -0.35
N PHE A 63 10.18 12.07 -0.66
CA PHE A 63 10.06 13.52 -0.51
C PHE A 63 8.99 13.89 0.54
N LEU A 64 9.40 13.95 1.82
CA LEU A 64 8.52 14.27 2.95
C LEU A 64 8.89 15.63 3.56
N CYS A 65 8.91 16.65 2.70
CA CYS A 65 9.25 18.03 3.04
C CYS A 65 8.03 18.92 3.25
N PHE A 66 8.23 19.97 4.04
CA PHE A 66 7.31 21.11 4.19
C PHE A 66 8.11 22.43 4.18
N GLY A 67 7.42 23.57 4.19
CA GLY A 67 8.03 24.90 4.21
C GLY A 67 7.71 25.73 2.96
N GLU A 68 8.02 27.02 3.01
CA GLU A 68 7.70 27.98 1.93
C GLU A 68 8.49 27.74 0.64
N GLY A 69 9.63 27.04 0.74
CA GLY A 69 10.45 26.68 -0.42
C GLY A 69 10.00 25.42 -1.16
N VAL A 70 8.93 24.75 -0.70
CA VAL A 70 8.45 23.50 -1.29
C VAL A 70 7.39 23.75 -2.37
N TYR A 71 7.62 23.21 -3.55
CA TYR A 71 6.67 23.10 -4.64
C TYR A 71 6.90 21.75 -5.33
N TYR A 72 5.88 21.12 -5.92
CA TYR A 72 6.03 19.79 -6.53
C TYR A 72 6.33 19.81 -8.03
N SER A 73 6.31 20.98 -8.68
CA SER A 73 6.59 21.06 -10.12
C SER A 73 8.03 20.68 -10.48
N PHE A 74 8.99 20.74 -9.55
CA PHE A 74 10.35 20.24 -9.80
C PHE A 74 10.36 18.72 -10.11
N LEU A 75 9.40 17.95 -9.58
CA LEU A 75 9.28 16.52 -9.87
C LEU A 75 9.02 16.25 -11.35
N TYR A 76 8.41 17.22 -12.06
CA TYR A 76 8.10 17.09 -13.48
C TYR A 76 9.36 17.16 -14.34
N GLU A 77 10.48 17.63 -13.78
CA GLU A 77 11.78 17.71 -14.43
C GLU A 77 12.64 16.44 -14.17
N MET A 78 12.05 15.40 -13.59
CA MET A 78 12.73 14.13 -13.24
C MET A 78 12.27 12.99 -14.15
N PRO A 79 12.84 12.84 -15.36
CA PRO A 79 12.31 11.91 -16.38
C PRO A 79 12.42 10.43 -16.00
N ASN A 80 13.36 10.09 -15.11
CA ASN A 80 13.63 8.69 -14.72
C ASN A 80 12.88 8.28 -13.45
N LEU A 81 12.12 9.19 -12.82
CA LEU A 81 11.50 8.96 -11.52
C LEU A 81 10.39 7.90 -11.60
N LYS A 82 10.65 6.69 -11.10
CA LYS A 82 9.72 5.54 -11.13
C LYS A 82 9.11 5.25 -9.77
N TRP A 83 9.84 5.56 -8.69
CA TRP A 83 9.40 5.35 -7.32
C TRP A 83 9.32 6.70 -6.59
N LEU A 84 8.15 7.02 -6.06
CA LEU A 84 7.92 8.25 -5.30
C LEU A 84 7.19 7.97 -4.00
N ASN A 85 7.71 8.49 -2.89
CA ASN A 85 6.95 8.67 -1.66
C ASN A 85 6.79 10.16 -1.38
N LEU A 86 5.55 10.59 -1.15
CA LEU A 86 5.18 12.00 -1.03
C LEU A 86 4.08 12.16 0.01
N ASP A 87 4.14 13.20 0.84
CA ASP A 87 2.97 13.62 1.59
C ASP A 87 2.33 14.81 0.89
N CYS A 88 1.12 14.69 0.30
CA CYS A 88 0.53 15.79 -0.48
C CYS A 88 0.13 16.97 0.40
N MET A 89 1.08 17.88 0.61
CA MET A 89 0.90 19.14 1.35
C MET A 89 0.78 20.34 0.42
N TYR A 90 1.14 20.19 -0.86
CA TYR A 90 1.07 21.20 -1.91
C TYR A 90 0.36 20.66 -3.16
N PRO A 91 -0.15 21.51 -4.06
CA PRO A 91 -0.75 21.06 -5.30
C PRO A 91 0.20 20.22 -6.16
N ILE A 92 -0.28 19.09 -6.67
CA ILE A 92 0.42 18.19 -7.58
C ILE A 92 -0.50 17.75 -8.71
N ASP A 93 0.06 17.78 -9.91
CA ASP A 93 -0.56 17.27 -11.13
C ASP A 93 0.17 15.98 -11.55
N PHE A 94 -0.43 14.84 -11.24
CA PHE A 94 0.12 13.54 -11.61
C PHE A 94 0.11 13.29 -13.12
N GLY A 95 -0.57 14.13 -13.90
CA GLY A 95 -0.48 14.18 -15.36
C GLY A 95 0.94 14.38 -15.89
N ASN A 96 1.85 14.93 -15.07
CA ASN A 96 3.25 15.14 -15.41
C ASN A 96 4.19 14.05 -14.84
N LEU A 97 3.63 12.99 -14.24
CA LEU A 97 4.39 11.93 -13.56
C LEU A 97 3.99 10.53 -14.04
N LYS A 98 3.64 10.41 -15.34
CA LYS A 98 3.13 9.17 -15.95
C LYS A 98 4.13 8.01 -15.95
N GLN A 99 5.41 8.29 -15.73
CA GLN A 99 6.50 7.32 -15.65
C GLN A 99 6.51 6.54 -14.32
N LEU A 100 5.72 6.95 -13.33
CA LEU A 100 5.70 6.29 -12.02
C LEU A 100 5.19 4.84 -12.11
N GLU A 101 5.94 3.94 -11.48
CA GLU A 101 5.62 2.51 -11.34
C GLU A 101 5.25 2.19 -9.88
N THR A 102 5.82 2.93 -8.91
CA THR A 102 5.50 2.80 -7.49
C THR A 102 5.24 4.15 -6.85
N LEU A 103 4.12 4.27 -6.15
CA LEU A 103 3.72 5.49 -5.47
C LEU A 103 3.23 5.19 -4.04
N SER A 104 3.78 5.92 -3.08
CA SER A 104 3.24 6.03 -1.74
C SER A 104 2.85 7.48 -1.49
N VAL A 105 1.60 7.73 -1.11
CA VAL A 105 1.10 9.09 -0.94
C VAL A 105 0.21 9.27 0.28
N LEU A 106 0.46 10.32 1.05
CA LEU A 106 -0.54 10.88 1.97
C LEU A 106 -1.54 11.67 1.14
N TRP A 107 -2.76 11.13 1.03
CA TRP A 107 -3.78 11.64 0.14
C TRP A 107 -4.31 12.99 0.60
N ASN A 108 -4.50 13.90 -0.36
CA ASN A 108 -5.24 15.13 -0.17
C ASN A 108 -5.98 15.47 -1.46
N LYS A 109 -7.27 15.10 -1.54
CA LYS A 109 -8.06 15.30 -2.76
C LYS A 109 -8.18 16.74 -3.25
N LYS A 110 -7.92 17.73 -2.38
CA LYS A 110 -7.95 19.16 -2.77
C LYS A 110 -6.68 19.60 -3.49
N LEU A 111 -5.60 18.83 -3.37
CA LEU A 111 -4.28 19.16 -3.89
C LEU A 111 -3.86 18.24 -5.04
N ILE A 112 -4.60 17.17 -5.30
CA ILE A 112 -4.26 16.16 -6.30
C ILE A 112 -5.11 16.37 -7.55
N SER A 113 -4.48 16.50 -8.71
CA SER A 113 -5.13 16.47 -10.03
C SER A 113 -4.55 15.36 -10.92
N ASN A 114 -5.37 14.93 -11.91
CA ASN A 114 -5.02 13.96 -12.96
C ASN A 114 -4.39 12.64 -12.46
N PHE A 115 -4.79 12.18 -11.28
CA PHE A 115 -4.30 10.94 -10.67
C PHE A 115 -4.56 9.70 -11.55
N ASP A 116 -5.64 9.73 -12.30
CA ASP A 116 -6.08 8.70 -13.25
C ASP A 116 -5.15 8.53 -14.46
N SER A 117 -4.16 9.41 -14.64
CA SER A 117 -3.18 9.35 -15.73
C SER A 117 -1.98 8.42 -15.47
N LEU A 118 -1.85 7.88 -14.25
CA LEU A 118 -0.74 7.03 -13.82
C LEU A 118 -0.85 5.59 -14.36
N ALA A 119 -0.94 5.45 -15.68
CA ALA A 119 -1.22 4.18 -16.35
C ALA A 119 -0.13 3.10 -16.13
N ASN A 120 1.10 3.48 -15.79
CA ASN A 120 2.21 2.54 -15.54
C ASN A 120 2.32 2.08 -14.08
N LEU A 121 1.43 2.55 -13.20
CA LEU A 121 1.54 2.28 -11.79
C LEU A 121 1.24 0.81 -11.47
N GLU A 122 2.18 0.14 -10.84
CA GLU A 122 2.07 -1.27 -10.42
C GLU A 122 1.88 -1.41 -8.90
N VAL A 123 2.45 -0.50 -8.12
CA VAL A 123 2.39 -0.52 -6.65
C VAL A 123 1.89 0.81 -6.12
N LEU A 124 0.79 0.78 -5.38
CA LEU A 124 0.18 1.97 -4.79
C LEU A 124 -0.07 1.78 -3.28
N SER A 125 0.42 2.74 -2.50
CA SER A 125 0.12 2.86 -1.07
C SER A 125 -0.53 4.22 -0.78
N LEU A 126 -1.76 4.20 -0.29
CA LEU A 126 -2.54 5.39 0.05
C LEU A 126 -2.68 5.51 1.58
N ARG A 127 -2.35 6.68 2.13
CA ARG A 127 -2.66 7.05 3.53
C ARG A 127 -3.72 8.15 3.55
N ASP A 128 -4.65 8.09 4.49
CA ASP A 128 -5.69 9.12 4.67
C ASP A 128 -6.56 9.35 3.43
N PHE A 129 -6.84 8.26 2.69
CA PHE A 129 -7.66 8.29 1.48
C PHE A 129 -9.11 8.66 1.81
N ASP A 130 -9.54 9.87 1.44
CA ASP A 130 -10.79 10.50 1.87
C ASP A 130 -11.83 10.64 0.74
N GLU A 131 -11.66 9.85 -0.33
CA GLU A 131 -12.68 9.66 -1.37
C GLU A 131 -13.87 8.84 -0.86
N LYS A 132 -14.95 8.84 -1.64
CA LYS A 132 -16.17 8.08 -1.33
C LYS A 132 -15.97 6.56 -1.48
N ASP A 133 -15.26 6.18 -2.53
CA ASP A 133 -14.96 4.81 -2.95
C ASP A 133 -13.67 4.82 -3.82
N LEU A 134 -13.35 3.71 -4.47
CA LEU A 134 -12.13 3.53 -5.26
C LEU A 134 -12.29 3.91 -6.74
N THR A 135 -13.38 4.56 -7.15
CA THR A 135 -13.61 4.94 -8.56
C THR A 135 -12.45 5.77 -9.13
N LYS A 136 -11.79 6.59 -8.30
CA LYS A 136 -10.62 7.39 -8.69
C LYS A 136 -9.40 6.56 -9.11
N LEU A 137 -9.36 5.27 -8.74
CA LEU A 137 -8.28 4.33 -9.06
C LEU A 137 -8.61 3.45 -10.28
N SER A 138 -9.82 3.53 -10.82
CA SER A 138 -10.34 2.56 -11.81
C SER A 138 -9.59 2.52 -13.15
N THR A 139 -8.77 3.52 -13.45
CA THR A 139 -7.93 3.55 -14.67
C THR A 139 -6.57 2.88 -14.48
N LEU A 140 -6.17 2.59 -13.23
CA LEU A 140 -4.84 2.08 -12.86
C LEU A 140 -4.74 0.57 -13.05
N THR A 141 -5.12 0.09 -14.23
CA THR A 141 -5.32 -1.34 -14.53
C THR A 141 -4.05 -2.19 -14.48
N ASN A 142 -2.86 -1.57 -14.43
CA ASN A 142 -1.57 -2.25 -14.24
C ASN A 142 -1.23 -2.50 -12.76
N LEU A 143 -2.05 -2.05 -11.81
CA LEU A 143 -1.82 -2.29 -10.39
C LEU A 143 -1.77 -3.78 -10.06
N LYS A 144 -0.66 -4.17 -9.42
CA LYS A 144 -0.42 -5.50 -8.85
C LYS A 144 -0.52 -5.49 -7.32
N SER A 145 -0.27 -4.35 -6.69
CA SER A 145 -0.29 -4.19 -5.24
C SER A 145 -0.96 -2.89 -4.82
N LEU A 146 -2.00 -3.00 -3.98
CA LEU A 146 -2.72 -1.86 -3.43
C LEU A 146 -2.78 -1.96 -1.90
N SER A 147 -2.30 -0.93 -1.22
CA SER A 147 -2.46 -0.74 0.21
C SER A 147 -3.21 0.55 0.49
N ILE A 148 -4.26 0.49 1.31
CA ILE A 148 -5.00 1.67 1.77
C ILE A 148 -5.01 1.66 3.29
N THR A 149 -4.46 2.72 3.89
CA THR A 149 -4.39 2.88 5.33
C THR A 149 -5.13 4.15 5.77
N ARG A 150 -5.91 4.05 6.84
CA ARG A 150 -6.75 5.14 7.38
C ARG A 150 -7.66 5.72 6.30
N SER A 151 -8.76 5.04 5.98
CA SER A 151 -9.73 5.56 5.02
C SER A 151 -11.16 5.54 5.59
N LYS A 152 -12.04 6.34 4.99
CA LYS A 152 -13.45 6.43 5.32
C LYS A 152 -14.37 5.85 4.24
N ILE A 153 -13.81 5.19 3.22
CA ILE A 153 -14.59 4.49 2.20
C ILE A 153 -15.53 3.46 2.85
N LYS A 154 -16.69 3.25 2.21
CA LYS A 154 -17.72 2.31 2.69
C LYS A 154 -17.81 1.05 1.83
N SER A 155 -17.38 1.14 0.58
CA SER A 155 -17.27 0.03 -0.37
C SER A 155 -15.96 0.14 -1.16
N LEU A 156 -15.65 -0.91 -1.93
CA LEU A 156 -14.46 -0.98 -2.76
C LEU A 156 -14.76 -0.67 -4.24
N LYS A 157 -15.99 -0.22 -4.55
CA LYS A 157 -16.43 0.20 -5.88
C LYS A 157 -15.36 0.98 -6.63
N GLY A 158 -15.07 0.56 -7.85
CA GLY A 158 -13.95 1.01 -8.69
C GLY A 158 -12.81 -0.02 -8.78
N ILE A 159 -12.67 -0.90 -7.78
CA ILE A 159 -11.64 -1.93 -7.74
C ILE A 159 -11.83 -3.02 -8.80
N GLU A 160 -13.03 -3.19 -9.34
CA GLU A 160 -13.41 -4.27 -10.26
C GLU A 160 -12.60 -4.27 -11.56
N THR A 161 -12.04 -3.10 -11.89
CA THR A 161 -11.19 -2.87 -13.05
C THR A 161 -9.74 -3.32 -12.83
N LEU A 162 -9.30 -3.47 -11.58
CA LEU A 162 -7.92 -3.75 -11.18
C LEU A 162 -7.62 -5.25 -11.25
N THR A 163 -7.96 -5.89 -12.36
CA THR A 163 -7.90 -7.36 -12.54
C THR A 163 -6.48 -7.96 -12.47
N ASN A 164 -5.45 -7.12 -12.50
CA ASN A 164 -4.05 -7.51 -12.30
C ASN A 164 -3.60 -7.56 -10.83
N LEU A 165 -4.47 -7.19 -9.88
CA LEU A 165 -4.11 -7.09 -8.47
C LEU A 165 -3.79 -8.47 -7.88
N GLU A 166 -2.60 -8.59 -7.29
CA GLU A 166 -2.11 -9.79 -6.60
C GLU A 166 -2.10 -9.62 -5.07
N PHE A 167 -1.97 -8.37 -4.61
CA PHE A 167 -1.97 -8.01 -3.19
C PHE A 167 -2.93 -6.85 -2.90
N LEU A 168 -3.80 -7.04 -1.91
CA LEU A 168 -4.69 -6.01 -1.37
C LEU A 168 -4.55 -5.96 0.16
N SER A 169 -4.28 -4.78 0.71
CA SER A 169 -4.24 -4.55 2.15
C SER A 169 -5.08 -3.33 2.53
N LEU A 170 -5.99 -3.51 3.49
CA LEU A 170 -6.87 -2.47 4.00
C LEU A 170 -6.64 -2.32 5.50
N GLY A 171 -6.00 -1.23 5.92
CA GLY A 171 -5.65 -0.93 7.30
C GLY A 171 -6.44 0.25 7.85
N ALA A 172 -7.06 0.10 9.03
CA ALA A 172 -7.86 1.13 9.67
C ALA A 172 -8.94 1.75 8.77
N VAL A 173 -9.54 0.94 7.88
CA VAL A 173 -10.71 1.33 7.07
C VAL A 173 -11.99 1.06 7.86
N LYS A 174 -12.13 1.79 8.97
CA LYS A 174 -13.15 1.52 10.01
C LYS A 174 -14.59 1.69 9.54
N SER A 175 -14.80 2.34 8.38
CA SER A 175 -16.12 2.61 7.81
C SER A 175 -16.55 1.61 6.73
N LEU A 176 -15.68 0.68 6.34
CA LEU A 176 -15.95 -0.32 5.31
C LEU A 176 -17.09 -1.25 5.76
N THR A 177 -18.08 -1.43 4.90
CA THR A 177 -19.25 -2.29 5.17
C THR A 177 -19.52 -3.29 4.06
N ASP A 178 -18.97 -3.06 2.86
CA ASP A 178 -19.21 -3.88 1.68
C ASP A 178 -17.91 -4.11 0.92
N ILE A 179 -17.67 -5.36 0.54
CA ILE A 179 -16.51 -5.80 -0.25
C ILE A 179 -16.93 -6.65 -1.46
N SER A 180 -18.22 -6.66 -1.83
CA SER A 180 -18.73 -7.45 -2.96
C SER A 180 -18.03 -7.13 -4.29
N ASP A 181 -17.50 -5.91 -4.43
CA ASP A 181 -16.75 -5.43 -5.58
C ASP A 181 -15.46 -6.24 -5.86
N ILE A 182 -14.87 -6.93 -4.87
CA ILE A 182 -13.58 -7.64 -5.05
C ILE A 182 -13.70 -8.91 -5.91
N THR A 183 -14.91 -9.40 -6.16
CA THR A 183 -15.16 -10.74 -6.72
C THR A 183 -14.58 -10.97 -8.12
N THR A 184 -14.22 -9.90 -8.82
CA THR A 184 -13.56 -9.90 -10.15
C THR A 184 -12.03 -10.05 -10.08
N LEU A 185 -11.42 -9.94 -8.90
CA LEU A 185 -9.97 -9.93 -8.70
C LEU A 185 -9.37 -11.33 -8.70
N HIS A 186 -9.52 -12.06 -9.80
CA HIS A 186 -9.14 -13.47 -9.87
C HIS A 186 -7.63 -13.74 -9.75
N LYS A 187 -6.76 -12.74 -9.89
CA LYS A 187 -5.30 -12.86 -9.66
C LYS A 187 -4.88 -12.61 -8.22
N LEU A 188 -5.80 -12.22 -7.33
CA LEU A 188 -5.47 -11.88 -5.95
C LEU A 188 -4.96 -13.11 -5.20
N LYS A 189 -3.74 -13.02 -4.66
CA LYS A 189 -3.06 -14.08 -3.90
C LYS A 189 -3.01 -13.79 -2.41
N ARG A 190 -2.92 -12.51 -2.04
CA ARG A 190 -2.87 -12.10 -0.63
C ARG A 190 -3.83 -10.97 -0.35
N LEU A 191 -4.63 -11.16 0.70
CA LEU A 191 -5.65 -10.22 1.15
C LEU A 191 -5.51 -10.01 2.65
N ASN A 192 -5.37 -8.74 3.05
CA ASN A 192 -5.25 -8.34 4.44
C ASN A 192 -6.31 -7.30 4.80
N PHE A 193 -7.03 -7.56 5.88
CA PHE A 193 -7.88 -6.60 6.57
C PHE A 193 -7.33 -6.39 7.97
N ASP A 194 -7.05 -5.15 8.31
CA ASP A 194 -6.60 -4.73 9.63
C ASP A 194 -7.48 -3.58 10.12
N ILE A 195 -8.07 -3.69 11.32
CA ILE A 195 -8.92 -2.65 11.91
C ILE A 195 -10.11 -2.26 10.97
N CYS A 196 -10.80 -3.26 10.41
CA CYS A 196 -11.98 -3.08 9.55
C CYS A 196 -13.30 -3.31 10.31
N TRP A 197 -13.53 -2.49 11.33
CA TRP A 197 -14.52 -2.73 12.40
C TRP A 197 -16.01 -2.78 12.04
N LYS A 198 -16.40 -2.30 10.86
CA LYS A 198 -17.81 -2.29 10.41
C LYS A 198 -18.11 -3.32 9.34
N LEU A 199 -17.10 -4.06 8.89
CA LEU A 199 -17.28 -5.12 7.91
C LEU A 199 -17.72 -6.38 8.65
N GLU A 200 -18.95 -6.84 8.40
CA GLU A 200 -19.49 -8.05 9.02
C GLU A 200 -19.51 -9.25 8.07
N ASP A 201 -19.69 -9.00 6.78
CA ASP A 201 -19.78 -10.03 5.76
C ASP A 201 -18.48 -10.15 4.97
N PHE A 202 -17.75 -11.23 5.26
CA PHE A 202 -16.52 -11.61 4.58
C PHE A 202 -16.76 -12.69 3.51
N SER A 203 -18.00 -13.15 3.33
CA SER A 203 -18.34 -14.22 2.38
C SER A 203 -17.97 -13.94 0.92
N PRO A 204 -17.93 -12.68 0.41
CA PRO A 204 -17.49 -12.44 -0.96
C PRO A 204 -16.07 -12.94 -1.27
N ILE A 205 -15.20 -13.05 -0.26
CA ILE A 205 -13.82 -13.56 -0.38
C ILE A 205 -13.80 -15.01 -0.90
N GLY A 206 -14.83 -15.81 -0.62
CA GLY A 206 -14.94 -17.20 -1.09
C GLY A 206 -14.99 -17.35 -2.62
N ASN A 207 -15.23 -16.26 -3.36
CA ASN A 207 -15.16 -16.25 -4.83
C ASN A 207 -13.72 -16.16 -5.36
N LEU A 208 -12.75 -15.81 -4.52
CA LEU A 208 -11.35 -15.59 -4.90
C LEU A 208 -10.54 -16.88 -4.77
N LYS A 209 -10.59 -17.72 -5.80
CA LYS A 209 -10.01 -19.07 -5.80
C LYS A 209 -8.48 -19.14 -5.77
N ASN A 210 -7.80 -18.02 -6.02
CA ASN A 210 -6.33 -17.93 -6.04
C ASN A 210 -5.72 -17.35 -4.77
N ILE A 211 -6.52 -17.04 -3.75
CA ILE A 211 -5.98 -16.55 -2.47
C ILE A 211 -5.19 -17.66 -1.78
N GLU A 212 -3.97 -17.29 -1.40
CA GLU A 212 -3.01 -18.12 -0.70
C GLU A 212 -2.87 -17.69 0.77
N ILE A 213 -2.98 -16.38 1.03
CA ILE A 213 -2.82 -15.80 2.37
C ILE A 213 -3.99 -14.85 2.65
N LEU A 214 -4.76 -15.15 3.69
CA LEU A 214 -5.83 -14.30 4.20
C LEU A 214 -5.54 -13.89 5.65
N GLU A 215 -5.46 -12.59 5.91
CA GLU A 215 -5.21 -12.02 7.23
C GLU A 215 -6.38 -11.09 7.61
N LEU A 216 -7.02 -11.37 8.75
CA LEU A 216 -8.20 -10.69 9.29
C LEU A 216 -7.88 -10.23 10.72
N GLN A 217 -7.10 -9.17 10.84
CA GLN A 217 -6.62 -8.63 12.10
C GLN A 217 -7.55 -7.53 12.60
N ASP A 218 -7.88 -7.57 13.89
CA ASP A 218 -8.67 -6.55 14.55
C ASP A 218 -9.98 -6.18 13.84
N CYS A 219 -10.65 -7.16 13.23
CA CYS A 219 -11.88 -6.99 12.46
C CYS A 219 -13.15 -7.13 13.31
N LYS A 220 -13.03 -7.17 14.64
CA LYS A 220 -14.13 -7.43 15.58
C LYS A 220 -14.85 -8.74 15.25
N SER A 221 -16.15 -8.73 15.01
CA SER A 221 -16.93 -9.96 14.90
C SER A 221 -17.12 -10.38 13.46
N ILE A 222 -16.70 -11.60 13.15
CA ILE A 222 -16.97 -12.28 11.90
C ILE A 222 -18.01 -13.37 12.19
N LYS A 223 -19.11 -13.40 11.44
CA LYS A 223 -20.21 -14.37 11.68
C LYS A 223 -19.73 -15.82 11.54
N SER A 224 -18.95 -16.09 10.50
CA SER A 224 -18.45 -17.42 10.17
C SER A 224 -17.28 -17.33 9.19
N ILE A 225 -16.45 -18.37 9.15
CA ILE A 225 -15.40 -18.56 8.15
C ILE A 225 -15.75 -19.61 7.09
N LYS A 226 -17.01 -20.05 6.97
CA LYS A 226 -17.44 -21.09 6.00
C LYS A 226 -16.99 -20.86 4.56
N PHE A 227 -16.84 -19.60 4.14
CA PHE A 227 -16.36 -19.24 2.81
C PHE A 227 -14.95 -19.77 2.50
N VAL A 228 -14.12 -20.10 3.50
CA VAL A 228 -12.76 -20.61 3.28
C VAL A 228 -12.73 -22.06 2.79
N ALA A 229 -13.81 -22.82 2.98
CA ALA A 229 -13.95 -24.17 2.42
C ALA A 229 -13.90 -24.17 0.88
N GLU A 230 -14.20 -23.02 0.28
CA GLU A 230 -14.25 -22.81 -1.16
C GLU A 230 -12.94 -22.25 -1.74
N MET A 231 -11.85 -22.20 -0.95
CA MET A 231 -10.56 -21.57 -1.28
C MET A 231 -9.44 -22.62 -1.39
N PRO A 232 -9.29 -23.30 -2.55
CA PRO A 232 -8.43 -24.47 -2.68
C PRO A 232 -6.92 -24.20 -2.56
N LYS A 233 -6.49 -22.94 -2.69
CA LYS A 233 -5.08 -22.53 -2.59
C LYS A 233 -4.72 -21.89 -1.25
N LEU A 234 -5.68 -21.74 -0.34
CA LEU A 234 -5.47 -21.03 0.92
C LEU A 234 -4.53 -21.83 1.82
N ARG A 235 -3.32 -21.31 2.02
CA ARG A 235 -2.30 -21.94 2.88
C ARG A 235 -2.20 -21.32 4.27
N LYS A 236 -2.64 -20.07 4.41
CA LYS A 236 -2.52 -19.30 5.65
C LYS A 236 -3.78 -18.47 5.90
N LEU A 237 -4.40 -18.71 7.05
CA LEU A 237 -5.52 -17.93 7.58
C LEU A 237 -5.17 -17.41 8.98
N ILE A 238 -5.09 -16.08 9.11
CA ILE A 238 -4.95 -15.41 10.39
C ILE A 238 -6.24 -14.65 10.70
N ALA A 239 -6.83 -14.88 11.86
CA ALA A 239 -7.90 -14.11 12.46
C ALA A 239 -7.52 -13.82 13.93
N LEU A 240 -6.72 -12.77 14.13
CA LEU A 240 -6.11 -12.40 15.42
C LEU A 240 -6.51 -10.99 15.88
N GLY A 241 -5.98 -10.57 17.03
CA GLY A 241 -6.32 -9.28 17.66
C GLY A 241 -7.72 -9.34 18.27
N SER A 242 -8.54 -8.33 17.98
CA SER A 242 -9.96 -8.27 18.37
C SER A 242 -10.89 -9.09 17.47
N THR A 243 -10.37 -9.82 16.48
CA THR A 243 -11.18 -10.67 15.60
C THR A 243 -11.74 -11.89 16.34
N ILE A 244 -13.06 -12.10 16.25
CA ILE A 244 -13.81 -13.20 16.89
C ILE A 244 -14.70 -13.88 15.84
N ILE A 245 -14.53 -15.19 15.65
CA ILE A 245 -15.40 -16.05 14.83
C ILE A 245 -16.61 -16.46 15.70
N GLN A 246 -17.79 -15.91 15.40
CA GLN A 246 -18.96 -16.01 16.29
C GLN A 246 -19.60 -17.39 16.38
N ASP A 247 -19.60 -18.16 15.28
CA ASP A 247 -20.21 -19.50 15.26
C ASP A 247 -19.31 -20.58 15.87
N HIS A 248 -18.08 -20.23 16.26
CA HIS A 248 -17.07 -21.13 16.81
C HIS A 248 -16.76 -22.36 15.94
N ASP A 249 -17.14 -22.35 14.65
CA ASP A 249 -16.93 -23.46 13.73
C ASP A 249 -15.62 -23.29 12.96
N THR A 250 -14.60 -24.03 13.39
CA THR A 250 -13.28 -24.05 12.73
C THR A 250 -13.14 -25.15 11.69
N LYS A 251 -14.14 -26.02 11.49
CA LYS A 251 -14.09 -27.11 10.50
C LYS A 251 -13.81 -26.62 9.07
N PRO A 252 -14.29 -25.44 8.62
CA PRO A 252 -13.93 -24.92 7.30
C PRO A 252 -12.42 -24.73 7.09
N ALA A 253 -11.66 -24.49 8.16
CA ALA A 253 -10.21 -24.27 8.11
C ALA A 253 -9.39 -25.56 8.33
N LYS A 254 -10.02 -26.74 8.43
CA LYS A 254 -9.36 -27.98 8.86
C LYS A 254 -8.14 -28.37 8.01
N ASP A 255 -8.16 -28.04 6.72
CA ASP A 255 -7.12 -28.42 5.75
C ASP A 255 -6.14 -27.28 5.44
N ILE A 256 -6.27 -26.12 6.12
CA ILE A 256 -5.37 -24.98 5.95
C ILE A 256 -4.11 -25.21 6.79
N PRO A 257 -2.90 -25.24 6.19
CA PRO A 257 -1.63 -25.46 6.89
C PRO A 257 -1.40 -24.56 8.11
N ILE A 258 -1.65 -23.25 7.97
CA ILE A 258 -1.48 -22.27 9.05
C ILE A 258 -2.83 -21.64 9.36
N PHE A 259 -3.39 -21.95 10.53
CA PHE A 259 -4.61 -21.32 11.03
C PHE A 259 -4.45 -20.79 12.45
N TRP A 260 -4.56 -19.47 12.60
CA TRP A 260 -4.60 -18.78 13.89
C TRP A 260 -5.92 -18.03 14.01
N GLY A 261 -6.92 -18.65 14.62
CA GLY A 261 -8.31 -18.16 14.60
C GLY A 261 -8.88 -17.70 15.93
N SER A 262 -8.11 -17.78 17.02
CA SER A 262 -8.61 -17.43 18.34
C SER A 262 -7.51 -16.98 19.29
N GLN A 263 -7.86 -16.06 20.20
CA GLN A 263 -7.07 -15.78 21.40
C GLN A 263 -6.99 -16.99 22.34
N ARG A 264 -7.90 -17.97 22.20
CA ARG A 264 -7.82 -19.25 22.91
C ARG A 264 -7.01 -20.23 22.08
N THR A 265 -5.85 -20.60 22.62
CA THR A 265 -4.86 -21.48 21.98
C THR A 265 -5.41 -22.85 21.60
N GLU A 266 -6.47 -23.32 22.27
CA GLU A 266 -7.16 -24.60 21.99
C GLU A 266 -7.80 -24.68 20.58
N TYR A 267 -8.03 -23.54 19.91
CA TYR A 267 -8.54 -23.50 18.53
C TYR A 267 -7.45 -23.17 17.49
N ASN A 268 -6.20 -22.96 17.92
CA ASN A 268 -5.09 -22.68 17.02
C ASN A 268 -4.46 -24.02 16.60
N VAL A 269 -4.40 -24.26 15.29
CA VAL A 269 -3.87 -25.52 14.75
C VAL A 269 -2.59 -25.20 13.98
N HIS A 270 -1.49 -25.81 14.41
CA HIS A 270 -0.24 -25.85 13.66
C HIS A 270 -0.14 -27.20 12.97
N TYR A 271 -0.29 -27.23 11.65
CA TYR A 271 0.13 -28.39 10.87
C TYR A 271 1.60 -28.19 10.45
N PRO A 272 2.45 -29.22 10.54
CA PRO A 272 3.77 -29.17 9.91
C PRO A 272 3.57 -28.85 8.41
N GLU A 273 4.39 -27.94 7.87
CA GLU A 273 4.35 -27.57 6.45
C GLU A 273 4.38 -28.84 5.60
N LYS A 274 3.26 -29.18 4.96
CA LYS A 274 3.26 -30.24 3.95
C LYS A 274 4.05 -29.71 2.76
N GLU A 275 5.15 -30.38 2.41
CA GLU A 275 5.83 -30.17 1.13
C GLU A 275 4.79 -30.26 0.01
N ILE A 276 4.52 -29.13 -0.64
CA ILE A 276 3.66 -29.09 -1.83
C ILE A 276 4.56 -29.50 -2.99
N LYS A 277 4.30 -30.69 -3.57
CA LYS A 277 4.84 -31.03 -4.89
C LYS A 277 4.12 -30.19 -5.94
N GLU A 278 4.92 -29.48 -6.74
CA GLU A 278 4.51 -28.69 -7.91
C GLU A 278 3.63 -29.47 -8.89
#